data_AF-A0A843JAV4-F1
#
_entry.id   AF-A0A843JAV4-F1
#
_cell.length_a   1.000
_cell.length_b   1.000
_cell.length_c   1.000
_cell.angle_alpha   90.00
_cell.angle_beta   90.00
_cell.angle_gamma   90.00
#
_symmetry.space_group_name_H-M   'P 1'
#
loop_
_entity.id
_entity.type
_entity.pdbx_description
1 polymer ?
#
loop_
_entity_poly.entity_id
_entity_poly.type
_entity_poly.pdbx_seq_one_letter_code
_entity_poly.pdbx_strand_id
1 'polypeptide(L)'
;MSFSTIIIYYSVMGNKELIGFAVIAVIAVLACTFIVDSHHDGDDTERIGIIGAMDDEIAALRDAMDIEYTETLFDMTFNVGTLKGKDIALVKCGMGKVNAGICAEIMITHFNAKSIINTGVSGSMDNDLDILDFVVSTDAV
;
A
#
# COMPACT_ATOMS: atom_id res chain seq x y z
N MET A 1 -3.63 13.91 -10.25
CA MET A 1 -3.88 15.35 -10.52
C MET A 1 -3.61 16.13 -9.23
N SER A 2 -2.42 16.70 -9.08
CA SER A 2 -2.16 17.70 -8.04
C SER A 2 -1.33 18.82 -8.67
N PHE A 3 -1.99 19.93 -8.95
CA PHE A 3 -1.35 21.16 -9.42
C PHE A 3 -0.86 21.94 -8.19
N SER A 4 0.43 21.85 -7.86
CA SER A 4 1.06 22.82 -6.95
C SER A 4 1.42 24.07 -7.74
N THR A 5 0.50 25.04 -7.76
CA THR A 5 0.76 26.37 -8.33
C THR A 5 1.58 27.17 -7.33
N ILE A 6 2.86 27.41 -7.63
CA ILE A 6 3.72 28.34 -6.89
C ILE A 6 3.67 29.70 -7.61
N ILE A 7 2.95 30.67 -7.04
CA ILE A 7 2.95 32.08 -7.53
C ILE A 7 4.09 32.82 -6.81
N ILE A 8 5.19 33.09 -7.51
CA ILE A 8 6.27 33.95 -7.01
C ILE A 8 5.97 35.40 -7.44
N TYR A 9 5.53 36.24 -6.50
CA TYR A 9 5.43 37.68 -6.74
C TYR A 9 6.84 38.28 -6.88
N TYR A 10 7.16 38.88 -8.03
CA TYR A 10 8.33 39.75 -8.18
C TYR A 10 7.88 41.18 -8.46
N SER A 11 8.04 42.07 -7.48
CA SER A 11 8.07 43.51 -7.73
C SER A 11 9.47 43.86 -8.24
N VAL A 12 9.54 44.36 -9.48
CA VAL A 12 10.78 44.64 -10.20
C VAL A 12 11.52 45.82 -9.55
N MET A 13 12.59 45.54 -8.81
CA MET A 13 13.63 46.52 -8.50
C MET A 13 15.01 45.99 -8.92
N GLY A 14 15.34 46.26 -10.19
CA GLY A 14 16.64 46.80 -10.65
C GLY A 14 17.98 46.10 -10.36
N ASN A 15 18.05 44.96 -9.66
CA ASN A 15 19.34 44.39 -9.27
C ASN A 15 19.59 43.01 -9.92
N LYS A 16 20.53 42.95 -10.88
CA LYS A 16 20.87 41.75 -11.67
C LYS A 16 21.37 40.59 -10.82
N GLU A 17 22.01 40.88 -9.69
CA GLU A 17 22.49 39.90 -8.71
C GLU A 17 21.32 39.13 -8.05
N LEU A 18 20.21 39.83 -7.74
CA LEU A 18 19.05 39.24 -7.07
C LEU A 18 18.28 38.27 -7.99
N ILE A 19 18.30 38.53 -9.29
CA ILE A 19 17.69 37.68 -10.32
C ILE A 19 18.44 36.34 -10.41
N GLY A 20 19.76 36.35 -10.29
CA GLY A 20 20.58 35.13 -10.30
C GLY A 20 20.22 34.19 -9.15
N PHE A 21 20.11 34.71 -7.93
CA PHE A 21 19.69 33.92 -6.76
C PHE A 21 18.28 33.37 -6.89
N ALA A 22 17.35 34.15 -7.46
CA ALA A 22 15.98 33.72 -7.67
C ALA A 22 15.89 32.55 -8.67
N VAL A 23 16.64 32.63 -9.78
CA VAL A 23 16.68 31.56 -10.79
C VAL A 23 17.28 30.28 -10.21
N ILE A 24 18.35 30.39 -9.42
CA ILE A 24 18.96 29.25 -8.74
C ILE A 24 17.96 28.62 -7.75
N ALA A 25 17.24 29.42 -6.97
CA ALA A 25 16.23 28.92 -6.04
C ALA A 25 15.07 28.21 -6.76
N VAL A 26 14.60 28.75 -7.89
CA VAL A 26 13.53 28.12 -8.71
C VAL A 26 14.01 26.80 -9.30
N ILE A 27 15.23 26.74 -9.84
CA ILE A 27 15.82 25.51 -10.37
C ILE A 27 16.00 24.47 -9.26
N ALA A 28 16.44 24.88 -8.07
CA ALA A 28 16.60 23.98 -6.92
C ALA A 28 15.26 23.40 -6.45
N VAL A 29 14.19 24.21 -6.40
CA VAL A 29 12.83 23.74 -6.04
C VAL A 29 12.27 22.79 -7.10
N LEU A 30 12.45 23.10 -8.38
CA LEU A 30 12.04 22.22 -9.49
C LEU A 30 12.81 20.89 -9.48
N ALA A 31 14.13 20.92 -9.25
CA ALA A 31 14.94 19.72 -9.12
C ALA A 31 14.55 18.88 -7.89
N CYS A 32 14.23 19.53 -6.77
CA CYS A 32 13.78 18.85 -5.56
C CYS A 32 12.42 18.16 -5.76
N THR A 33 11.52 18.78 -6.51
CA THR A 33 10.22 18.16 -6.88
C THR A 33 10.44 16.92 -7.76
N PHE A 34 11.35 17.00 -8.75
CA PHE A 34 11.69 15.87 -9.62
C PHE A 34 12.32 14.69 -8.87
N ILE A 35 13.16 14.95 -7.88
CA ILE A 35 13.80 13.90 -7.06
C ILE A 35 12.78 13.21 -6.15
N VAL A 36 11.78 13.95 -5.65
CA VAL A 36 10.71 13.39 -4.81
C VAL A 36 9.76 12.51 -5.62
N ASP A 37 9.48 12.85 -6.88
CA ASP A 37 8.67 11.99 -7.77
C ASP A 37 9.39 10.69 -8.16
N SER A 38 10.73 10.69 -8.20
CA SER A 38 11.51 9.50 -8.57
C SER A 38 11.63 8.43 -7.47
N HIS A 39 11.06 8.65 -6.29
CA HIS A 39 11.05 7.70 -5.17
C HIS A 39 9.66 7.11 -4.94
N HIS A 40 8.90 6.88 -6.02
CA HIS A 40 7.72 6.04 -6.00
C HIS A 40 8.16 4.61 -6.33
N ASP A 41 8.62 3.86 -5.31
CA ASP A 41 9.04 2.46 -5.41
C ASP A 41 7.83 1.49 -5.51
N GLY A 42 6.70 1.97 -6.03
CA GLY A 42 5.50 1.16 -6.24
C GLY A 42 5.52 0.58 -7.64
N ASP A 43 5.53 -0.74 -7.76
CA ASP A 43 5.26 -1.43 -9.01
C ASP A 43 3.81 -1.18 -9.44
N ASP A 44 3.61 -0.67 -10.66
CA ASP A 44 2.30 -0.38 -11.27
C ASP A 44 1.40 -1.62 -11.49
N THR A 45 1.92 -2.83 -11.24
CA THR A 45 1.16 -4.08 -11.33
C THR A 45 -0.03 -4.07 -10.36
N GLU A 46 -1.25 -4.26 -10.89
CA GLU A 46 -2.46 -4.35 -10.09
C GLU A 46 -2.55 -5.69 -9.36
N ARG A 47 -2.66 -5.66 -8.02
CA ARG A 47 -2.67 -6.87 -7.19
C ARG A 47 -3.99 -7.10 -6.46
N ILE A 48 -4.21 -8.36 -6.07
CA ILE A 48 -5.16 -8.72 -5.02
C ILE A 48 -4.38 -8.84 -3.71
N GLY A 49 -4.72 -8.01 -2.72
CA GLY A 49 -4.17 -8.12 -1.37
C GLY A 49 -4.91 -9.18 -0.58
N ILE A 50 -4.20 -10.08 0.08
CA ILE A 50 -4.77 -11.06 1.01
C ILE A 50 -4.17 -10.84 2.39
N ILE A 51 -5.04 -10.63 3.37
CA ILE A 51 -4.67 -10.36 4.77
C ILE A 51 -5.21 -11.49 5.65
N GLY A 52 -4.34 -12.08 6.48
CA GLY A 52 -4.73 -12.96 7.58
C GLY A 52 -4.08 -12.52 8.89
N ALA A 53 -4.67 -12.89 10.03
CA ALA A 53 -4.19 -12.47 11.34
C ALA A 53 -3.14 -13.44 11.93
N MET A 54 -3.29 -14.74 11.66
CA MET A 54 -2.43 -15.80 12.19
C MET A 54 -1.72 -16.58 11.09
N ASP A 55 -0.59 -17.20 11.42
CA ASP A 55 0.20 -17.98 10.45
C ASP A 55 -0.62 -19.14 9.85
N ASP A 56 -1.43 -19.81 10.66
CA ASP A 56 -2.26 -20.94 10.24
C ASP A 56 -3.33 -20.54 9.21
N GLU A 57 -3.77 -19.28 9.22
CA GLU A 57 -4.79 -18.76 8.29
C GLU A 57 -4.22 -18.49 6.89
N ILE A 58 -2.91 -18.20 6.79
CA ILE A 58 -2.26 -17.87 5.52
C ILE A 58 -1.33 -18.97 5.00
N ALA A 59 -0.98 -19.96 5.82
CA ALA A 59 0.01 -20.98 5.46
C ALA A 59 -0.35 -21.71 4.16
N ALA A 60 -1.58 -22.21 4.06
CA ALA A 60 -2.03 -22.94 2.87
C ALA A 60 -2.02 -22.07 1.60
N LEU A 61 -2.29 -20.77 1.71
CA LEU A 61 -2.23 -19.85 0.58
C LEU A 61 -0.79 -19.56 0.18
N ARG A 62 0.08 -19.28 1.16
CA ARG A 62 1.51 -19.04 0.94
C ARG A 62 2.17 -20.24 0.26
N ASP A 63 1.87 -21.44 0.72
CA ASP A 63 2.46 -22.68 0.19
C ASP A 63 1.95 -23.01 -1.22
N ALA A 64 0.78 -22.49 -1.61
CA ALA A 64 0.21 -22.64 -2.94
C ALA A 64 0.61 -21.51 -3.92
N MET A 65 1.22 -20.44 -3.43
CA MET A 65 1.70 -19.31 -4.23
C MET A 65 3.05 -19.62 -4.87
N ASP A 66 3.27 -19.11 -6.08
CA ASP A 66 4.60 -18.96 -6.65
C ASP A 66 5.14 -17.60 -6.17
N ILE A 67 5.95 -17.63 -5.12
CA ILE A 67 6.48 -16.43 -4.46
C ILE A 67 7.70 -15.93 -5.24
N GLU A 68 7.58 -14.73 -5.79
CA GLU A 68 8.66 -14.07 -6.52
C GLU A 68 9.63 -13.38 -5.55
N TYR A 69 9.09 -12.68 -4.56
CA TYR A 69 9.87 -12.03 -3.52
C TYR A 69 9.07 -11.86 -2.23
N THR A 70 9.80 -11.58 -1.15
CA THR A 70 9.23 -11.21 0.14
C THR A 70 9.77 -9.86 0.58
N GLU A 71 8.91 -9.03 1.15
CA GLU A 71 9.28 -7.73 1.68
C GLU A 71 8.76 -7.58 3.11
N THR A 72 9.60 -7.08 4.02
CA THR A 72 9.21 -6.85 5.41
C THR A 72 9.04 -5.37 5.67
N LEU A 73 7.82 -4.97 6.03
CA LEU A 73 7.47 -3.58 6.37
C LEU A 73 6.78 -3.59 7.74
N PHE A 74 7.23 -2.73 8.66
CA PHE A 74 6.64 -2.60 10.01
C PHE A 74 6.48 -3.95 10.75
N ASP A 75 7.50 -4.81 10.67
CA ASP A 75 7.52 -6.15 11.29
C ASP A 75 6.48 -7.15 10.71
N MET A 76 5.98 -6.87 9.51
CA MET A 76 5.07 -7.73 8.77
C MET A 76 5.71 -8.15 7.45
N THR A 77 5.75 -9.46 7.19
CA THR A 77 6.31 -10.02 5.95
C THR A 77 5.23 -10.21 4.91
N PHE A 78 5.36 -9.48 3.81
CA PHE A 78 4.53 -9.56 2.61
C PHE A 78 5.18 -10.55 1.65
N ASN A 79 4.41 -11.52 1.18
CA ASN A 79 4.82 -12.49 0.17
C ASN A 79 4.16 -12.07 -1.14
N VAL A 80 4.97 -11.72 -2.13
CA VAL A 80 4.49 -11.21 -3.41
C VAL A 80 4.83 -12.20 -4.51
N GLY A 81 3.87 -12.43 -5.39
CA GLY A 81 4.03 -13.31 -6.54
C GLY A 81 2.68 -13.65 -7.13
N THR A 82 2.52 -14.89 -7.60
CA THR A 82 1.30 -15.30 -8.29
C THR A 82 0.58 -16.47 -7.63
N LEU A 83 -0.76 -16.46 -7.69
CA LEU A 83 -1.61 -17.60 -7.32
C LEU A 83 -2.61 -17.84 -8.43
N LYS A 84 -2.57 -19.04 -9.05
CA LYS A 84 -3.45 -19.39 -10.17
C LYS A 84 -3.45 -18.34 -11.29
N GLY A 85 -2.28 -17.75 -11.58
CA GLY A 85 -2.11 -16.72 -12.62
C GLY A 85 -2.67 -15.34 -12.26
N LYS A 86 -2.85 -15.04 -10.97
CA LYS A 86 -3.22 -13.71 -10.46
C LYS A 86 -2.10 -13.16 -9.60
N ASP A 87 -1.82 -11.86 -9.73
CA ASP A 87 -0.84 -11.18 -8.89
C ASP A 87 -1.39 -10.96 -7.49
N ILE A 88 -0.70 -11.53 -6.49
CA ILE A 88 -1.10 -11.53 -5.09
C ILE A 88 -0.01 -10.87 -4.24
N ALA A 89 -0.44 -10.06 -3.28
CA ALA A 89 0.34 -9.71 -2.11
C ALA A 89 -0.31 -10.33 -0.86
N LEU A 90 0.40 -11.24 -0.18
CA LEU A 90 -0.10 -11.99 0.97
C LEU A 90 0.65 -11.60 2.25
N VAL A 91 -0.08 -11.20 3.31
CA VAL A 91 0.52 -10.80 4.59
C VAL A 91 -0.16 -11.47 5.78
N LYS A 92 0.64 -11.79 6.80
CA LYS A 92 0.13 -11.96 8.16
C LYS A 92 0.21 -10.61 8.89
N CYS A 93 -0.92 -9.98 9.14
CA CYS A 93 -0.98 -8.68 9.81
C CYS A 93 -0.85 -8.75 11.34
N GLY A 94 -1.09 -9.92 11.93
CA GLY A 94 -1.25 -10.05 13.38
C GLY A 94 -2.66 -9.64 13.84
N MET A 95 -2.93 -9.83 15.13
CA MET A 95 -4.27 -9.60 15.68
C MET A 95 -4.58 -8.11 15.93
N GLY A 96 -5.83 -7.73 15.66
CA GLY A 96 -6.39 -6.43 16.05
C GLY A 96 -6.61 -5.46 14.89
N LYS A 97 -7.59 -4.57 15.07
CA LYS A 97 -8.06 -3.64 14.03
C LYS A 97 -7.00 -2.66 13.54
N VAL A 98 -6.08 -2.25 14.42
CA VAL A 98 -5.00 -1.33 14.08
C VAL A 98 -4.05 -1.97 13.06
N ASN A 99 -3.61 -3.19 13.32
CA ASN A 99 -2.71 -3.92 12.42
C ASN A 99 -3.37 -4.21 11.07
N ALA A 100 -4.64 -4.64 11.08
CA ALA A 100 -5.40 -4.88 9.85
C ALA A 100 -5.52 -3.59 9.01
N GLY A 101 -5.78 -2.44 9.65
CA GLY A 101 -5.85 -1.14 8.98
C GLY A 101 -4.50 -0.71 8.37
N ILE A 102 -3.41 -0.87 9.12
CA ILE A 102 -2.06 -0.56 8.62
C ILE A 102 -1.70 -1.46 7.43
N CYS A 103 -2.00 -2.77 7.52
CA CYS A 103 -1.78 -3.68 6.39
C CYS A 103 -2.60 -3.29 5.17
N ALA A 104 -3.87 -2.92 5.34
CA ALA A 104 -4.71 -2.49 4.22
C ALA A 104 -4.14 -1.22 3.55
N GLU A 105 -3.66 -0.25 4.34
CA GLU A 105 -3.00 0.95 3.83
C GLU A 105 -1.75 0.60 3.00
N ILE A 106 -0.87 -0.27 3.53
CA ILE A 106 0.35 -0.70 2.85
C ILE A 106 0.01 -1.47 1.56
N MET A 107 -1.00 -2.36 1.60
CA MET A 107 -1.45 -3.10 0.42
C MET A 107 -1.86 -2.15 -0.71
N ILE A 108 -2.60 -1.09 -0.40
CA ILE A 108 -3.10 -0.12 -1.39
C ILE A 108 -1.97 0.79 -1.89
N THR A 109 -1.17 1.33 -0.99
CA THR A 109 -0.22 2.41 -1.30
C THR A 109 1.13 1.91 -1.80
N HIS A 110 1.59 0.75 -1.31
CA HIS A 110 2.91 0.19 -1.63
C HIS A 110 2.82 -0.95 -2.66
N PHE A 111 1.82 -1.82 -2.53
CA PHE A 111 1.64 -2.99 -3.42
C PHE A 111 0.60 -2.78 -4.53
N ASN A 112 0.01 -1.58 -4.63
CA ASN A 112 -1.01 -1.22 -5.62
C ASN A 112 -2.20 -2.20 -5.65
N ALA A 113 -2.61 -2.69 -4.48
CA ALA A 113 -3.74 -3.61 -4.37
C ALA A 113 -5.06 -2.90 -4.74
N LYS A 114 -5.78 -3.45 -5.72
CA LYS A 114 -7.09 -2.93 -6.16
C LYS A 114 -8.26 -3.58 -5.43
N SER A 115 -8.01 -4.73 -4.80
CA SER A 115 -8.97 -5.45 -3.98
C SER A 115 -8.25 -6.08 -2.80
N ILE A 116 -8.94 -6.18 -1.67
CA ILE A 116 -8.41 -6.79 -0.45
C ILE A 116 -9.38 -7.89 0.00
N ILE A 117 -8.83 -9.06 0.27
CA ILE A 117 -9.54 -10.19 0.87
C ILE A 117 -8.98 -10.39 2.28
N ASN A 118 -9.84 -10.25 3.28
CA ASN A 118 -9.54 -10.69 4.63
C ASN A 118 -9.97 -12.15 4.78
N THR A 119 -9.05 -13.01 5.21
CA THR A 119 -9.31 -14.42 5.48
C THR A 119 -8.94 -14.75 6.92
N GLY A 120 -9.78 -15.53 7.58
CA GLY A 120 -9.52 -15.97 8.94
C GLY A 120 -10.68 -16.75 9.54
N VAL A 121 -10.52 -17.10 10.81
CA VAL A 121 -11.56 -17.78 11.59
C VAL A 121 -12.37 -16.75 12.40
N SER A 122 -13.68 -17.00 12.53
CA SER A 122 -14.58 -16.15 13.32
C SER A 122 -15.47 -17.00 14.21
N GLY A 123 -15.89 -16.41 15.33
CA GLY A 123 -17.01 -16.94 16.10
C GLY A 123 -18.34 -16.59 15.43
N SER A 124 -19.31 -17.50 15.51
CA SER A 124 -20.68 -17.26 15.06
C SER A 124 -21.54 -16.71 16.21
N MET A 125 -22.44 -15.77 15.88
CA MET A 125 -23.59 -15.40 16.71
C MET A 125 -24.90 -15.98 16.17
N ASP A 126 -24.85 -16.62 15.01
CA ASP A 126 -25.95 -17.34 14.39
C ASP A 126 -25.93 -18.79 14.88
N ASN A 127 -27.07 -19.26 15.41
CA ASN A 127 -27.19 -20.62 15.94
C ASN A 127 -27.35 -21.66 14.82
N ASP A 128 -27.58 -21.23 13.59
CA ASP A 128 -27.71 -22.11 12.43
C ASP A 128 -26.35 -22.41 11.76
N LEU A 129 -25.26 -21.80 12.25
CA LEU A 129 -23.89 -22.04 11.74
C LEU A 129 -23.14 -23.04 12.61
N ASP A 130 -22.55 -24.03 11.95
CA ASP A 130 -21.73 -25.08 12.55
C ASP A 130 -20.23 -24.82 12.35
N ILE A 131 -19.41 -25.57 13.07
CA ILE A 131 -17.94 -25.53 12.91
C ILE A 131 -17.60 -25.96 11.48
N LEU A 132 -16.69 -25.21 10.84
CA LEU A 132 -16.23 -25.36 9.46
C LEU A 132 -17.17 -24.79 8.38
N ASP A 133 -18.27 -24.13 8.77
CA ASP A 133 -19.05 -23.36 7.82
C ASP A 133 -18.27 -22.14 7.30
N PHE A 134 -18.42 -21.88 6.00
CA PHE A 134 -17.84 -20.71 5.35
C PHE A 134 -18.85 -19.58 5.27
N VAL A 135 -18.46 -18.43 5.81
CA VAL A 135 -19.26 -17.21 5.75
C VAL A 135 -18.53 -16.19 4.91
N VAL A 136 -19.25 -15.60 3.95
CA VAL A 136 -18.78 -14.44 3.19
C VAL A 136 -19.55 -13.23 3.69
N SER A 137 -18.83 -12.24 4.20
CA SER A 137 -19.47 -11.05 4.73
C SER A 137 -20.14 -10.22 3.63
N THR A 138 -21.33 -9.71 3.90
CA THR A 138 -22.02 -8.73 3.04
C THR A 138 -21.78 -7.28 3.49
N ASP A 139 -21.36 -7.08 4.75
CA ASP A 139 -21.10 -5.76 5.34
C ASP A 139 -20.14 -5.87 6.54
N ALA A 140 -19.41 -4.80 6.90
CA ALA A 140 -18.48 -4.80 8.03
C ALA A 140 -18.54 -3.47 8.80
N VAL A 141 -18.64 -3.53 10.13
CA VAL A 141 -18.78 -2.39 11.05
C VAL A 141 -17.67 -2.29 12.09
#